data_AF-A0A6L5R0G5-F1
#
_entry.id   AF-A0A6L5R0G5-F1
#
_cell.length_a   1.000
_cell.length_b   1.000
_cell.length_c   1.000
_cell.angle_alpha   90.00
_cell.angle_beta   90.00
_cell.angle_gamma   90.00
#
_symmetry.space_group_name_H-M   'P 1'
#
loop_
_entity.id
_entity.type
_entity.pdbx_description
1 polymer ?
#
loop_
_entity_poly.entity_id
_entity_poly.type
_entity_poly.pdbx_seq_one_letter_code
_entity_poly.pdbx_strand_id
1 'polypeptide(L)'
;MAELVLAAVTPHNPLLWRAMTDPVPDDLQPIAANFARIREAVVSHEIDVLVVIGTDHLRQFFYDNSPAFAIGKADAYHGTWENEVRTFGMEYAELTGHRELADRIAGRSVQPDAIDFSVSLEWRLDHAFVIPLQYVRPELDIPVVPIHANASMPPVPSVRRFVALGEHLRRAIDEWDSDARVGILTSGHMANDVGGPRTFAGSPDPAFDALAAGWMRDGDLDGAIRVCSEVDRLTEAGSMTSQFLNAVAALAAMGGRAADVVDVPESRFSTSPFFLWSTH
;
A
#
# COMPACT_ATOMS: atom_id res chain seq x y z
N MET A 1 -21.24 10.71 -9.24
CA MET A 1 -19.76 10.79 -9.30
C MET A 1 -19.26 9.93 -8.16
N ALA A 2 -18.36 9.00 -8.47
CA ALA A 2 -17.79 8.15 -7.46
C ALA A 2 -17.03 9.00 -6.43
N GLU A 3 -16.90 8.49 -5.22
CA GLU A 3 -16.27 9.22 -4.13
C GLU A 3 -15.11 8.42 -3.56
N LEU A 4 -13.95 9.07 -3.42
CA LEU A 4 -12.87 8.53 -2.60
C LEU A 4 -13.23 8.76 -1.12
N VAL A 5 -13.77 7.72 -0.48
CA VAL A 5 -14.30 7.79 0.89
C VAL A 5 -13.26 7.51 1.97
N LEU A 6 -12.18 6.81 1.60
CA LEU A 6 -11.16 6.35 2.54
C LEU A 6 -9.81 6.18 1.84
N ALA A 7 -8.72 6.56 2.50
CA ALA A 7 -7.39 6.09 2.19
C ALA A 7 -6.73 5.55 3.47
N ALA A 8 -6.05 4.41 3.37
CA ALA A 8 -5.33 3.80 4.48
C ALA A 8 -3.95 3.32 4.07
N VAL A 9 -3.02 3.36 5.02
CA VAL A 9 -1.66 2.81 4.89
C VAL A 9 -1.49 1.78 6.00
N THR A 10 -0.98 0.60 5.64
CA THR A 10 -0.77 -0.51 6.57
C THR A 10 0.60 -1.17 6.35
N PRO A 11 1.19 -1.86 7.35
CA PRO A 11 2.32 -2.73 7.10
C PRO A 11 1.89 -3.95 6.29
N HIS A 12 2.82 -4.55 5.55
CA HIS A 12 2.60 -5.86 4.90
C HIS A 12 3.64 -6.92 5.27
N ASN A 13 4.37 -6.75 6.39
CA ASN A 13 5.39 -7.74 6.75
C ASN A 13 4.75 -9.13 6.98
N PRO A 14 5.12 -10.18 6.22
CA PRO A 14 4.49 -11.49 6.31
C PRO A 14 4.78 -12.25 7.61
N LEU A 15 5.78 -11.81 8.38
CA LEU A 15 6.00 -12.34 9.72
C LEU A 15 4.94 -11.88 10.72
N LEU A 16 4.23 -10.78 10.46
CA LEU A 16 3.08 -10.39 11.26
C LEU A 16 1.99 -11.47 11.18
N TRP A 17 1.69 -11.99 9.99
CA TRP A 17 0.75 -13.11 9.81
C TRP A 17 1.14 -14.33 10.64
N ARG A 18 2.42 -14.67 10.62
CA ARG A 18 2.93 -15.82 11.36
C ARG A 18 2.92 -15.63 12.89
N ALA A 19 3.11 -14.41 13.36
CA ALA A 19 3.34 -14.13 14.78
C ALA A 19 2.12 -13.60 15.54
N MET A 20 1.17 -12.98 14.84
CA MET A 20 -0.04 -12.37 15.43
C MET A 20 -1.14 -13.42 15.64
N THR A 21 -0.80 -14.52 16.31
CA THR A 21 -1.70 -15.62 16.66
C THR A 21 -2.31 -15.40 18.04
N ASP A 22 -3.46 -16.01 18.35
CA ASP A 22 -4.11 -15.92 19.67
C ASP A 22 -3.37 -16.75 20.75
N PRO A 23 -3.02 -16.17 21.93
CA PRO A 23 -3.13 -14.75 22.28
C PRO A 23 -2.09 -13.88 21.58
N VAL A 24 -2.51 -12.71 21.10
CA VAL A 24 -1.64 -11.76 20.40
C VAL A 24 -0.49 -11.32 21.32
N PRO A 25 0.79 -11.50 20.92
CA PRO A 25 1.94 -11.09 21.72
C PRO A 25 1.90 -9.59 22.08
N ASP A 26 2.39 -9.24 23.27
CA ASP A 26 2.30 -7.87 23.81
C ASP A 26 2.86 -6.78 22.87
N ASP A 27 4.00 -7.02 22.22
CA ASP A 27 4.61 -6.08 21.26
C ASP A 27 3.84 -5.97 19.93
N LEU A 28 2.90 -6.89 19.65
CA LEU A 28 2.06 -6.90 18.46
C LEU A 28 0.62 -6.43 18.73
N GLN A 29 0.23 -6.25 20.00
CA GLN A 29 -1.12 -5.77 20.36
C GLN A 29 -1.44 -4.40 19.75
N PRO A 30 -0.54 -3.38 19.74
CA PRO A 30 -0.81 -2.10 19.07
C PRO A 30 -1.03 -2.26 17.56
N ILE A 31 -0.28 -3.15 16.91
CA ILE A 31 -0.42 -3.46 15.49
C ILE A 31 -1.79 -4.09 15.21
N ALA A 32 -2.18 -5.09 16.01
CA ALA A 32 -3.50 -5.73 15.90
C ALA A 32 -4.64 -4.72 16.08
N ALA A 33 -4.53 -3.83 17.07
CA ALA A 33 -5.52 -2.78 17.34
C ALA A 33 -5.65 -1.80 16.17
N ASN A 34 -4.54 -1.42 15.52
CA ASN A 34 -4.61 -0.52 14.36
C ASN A 34 -5.19 -1.19 13.11
N PHE A 35 -4.90 -2.48 12.87
CA PHE A 35 -5.60 -3.23 11.82
C PHE A 35 -7.11 -3.29 12.08
N ALA A 36 -7.53 -3.53 13.32
CA ALA A 36 -8.94 -3.52 13.70
C ALA A 36 -9.59 -2.14 13.48
N ARG A 37 -8.90 -1.05 13.79
CA ARG A 37 -9.38 0.32 13.51
C ARG A 37 -9.61 0.56 12.02
N ILE A 38 -8.67 0.15 11.17
CA ILE A 38 -8.83 0.32 9.71
C ILE A 38 -9.93 -0.59 9.17
N ARG A 39 -10.09 -1.80 9.70
CA ARG A 39 -11.23 -2.68 9.41
C ARG A 39 -12.56 -1.99 9.72
N GLU A 40 -12.70 -1.41 10.90
CA GLU A 40 -13.91 -0.66 11.29
C GLU A 40 -14.16 0.52 10.35
N ALA A 41 -13.11 1.22 9.92
CA ALA A 41 -13.21 2.32 8.96
C ALA A 41 -13.70 1.81 7.58
N VAL A 42 -13.13 0.72 7.05
CA VAL A 42 -13.56 0.12 5.77
C VAL A 42 -15.02 -0.32 5.82
N VAL A 43 -15.46 -0.95 6.92
CA VAL A 43 -16.86 -1.38 7.09
C VAL A 43 -17.81 -0.18 7.22
N SER A 44 -17.46 0.80 8.06
CA SER A 44 -18.33 1.97 8.32
C SER A 44 -18.48 2.90 7.12
N HIS A 45 -17.49 2.93 6.23
CA HIS A 45 -17.56 3.72 5.00
C HIS A 45 -18.23 2.97 3.85
N GLU A 46 -18.73 1.75 4.04
CA GLU A 46 -19.49 0.98 3.02
C GLU A 46 -18.76 0.97 1.66
N ILE A 47 -17.47 0.60 1.67
CA ILE A 47 -16.63 0.64 0.47
C ILE A 47 -17.08 -0.41 -0.55
N ASP A 48 -17.34 0.04 -1.78
CA ASP A 48 -17.75 -0.81 -2.91
C ASP A 48 -16.55 -1.41 -3.66
N VAL A 49 -15.42 -0.72 -3.67
CA VAL A 49 -14.21 -1.14 -4.39
C VAL A 49 -12.94 -0.57 -3.75
N LEU A 50 -11.89 -1.38 -3.68
CA LEU A 50 -10.58 -0.99 -3.17
C LEU A 50 -9.54 -0.88 -4.28
N VAL A 51 -8.88 0.26 -4.41
CA VAL A 51 -7.61 0.36 -5.12
C VAL A 51 -6.50 -0.04 -4.15
N VAL A 52 -5.79 -1.13 -4.45
CA VAL A 52 -4.77 -1.69 -3.54
C VAL A 52 -3.39 -1.43 -4.12
N ILE A 53 -2.61 -0.56 -3.49
CA ILE A 53 -1.26 -0.18 -3.95
C ILE A 53 -0.22 -0.91 -3.09
N GLY A 54 0.63 -1.69 -3.76
CA GLY A 54 1.71 -2.42 -3.11
C GLY A 54 2.91 -2.57 -4.02
N THR A 55 4.00 -3.07 -3.46
CA THR A 55 5.20 -3.42 -4.22
C THR A 55 5.35 -4.94 -4.20
N ASP A 56 5.29 -5.58 -5.36
CA ASP A 56 5.48 -7.01 -5.53
C ASP A 56 6.91 -7.38 -5.15
N HIS A 57 7.07 -8.45 -4.37
CA HIS A 57 8.34 -8.89 -3.83
C HIS A 57 9.01 -9.91 -4.74
N LEU A 58 9.13 -9.55 -6.02
CA LEU A 58 9.79 -10.36 -7.04
C LEU A 58 9.10 -11.73 -7.18
N ARG A 59 7.77 -11.72 -7.21
CA ARG A 59 6.92 -12.89 -7.40
C ARG A 59 6.32 -12.88 -8.80
N GLN A 60 5.50 -11.89 -9.10
CA GLN A 60 4.96 -11.71 -10.45
C GLN A 60 5.92 -10.92 -11.32
N PHE A 61 6.52 -9.86 -10.78
CA PHE A 61 7.35 -8.93 -11.52
C PHE A 61 8.81 -9.13 -11.11
N PHE A 62 9.55 -9.88 -11.93
CA PHE A 62 10.90 -10.32 -11.62
C PHE A 62 11.98 -9.50 -12.36
N TYR A 63 13.26 -9.87 -12.18
CA TYR A 63 14.40 -9.16 -12.76
C TYR A 63 14.41 -9.11 -14.29
N ASP A 64 13.69 -10.01 -14.96
CA ASP A 64 13.54 -10.03 -16.41
C ASP A 64 12.61 -8.93 -16.92
N ASN A 65 11.59 -8.54 -16.14
CA ASN A 65 10.75 -7.39 -16.44
C ASN A 65 9.99 -6.89 -15.19
N SER A 66 10.42 -5.76 -14.63
CA SER A 66 9.74 -5.07 -13.53
C SER A 66 9.27 -3.67 -13.97
N PRO A 67 7.95 -3.45 -14.13
CA PRO A 67 7.41 -2.17 -14.56
C PRO A 67 7.44 -1.13 -13.43
N ALA A 68 7.63 0.15 -13.77
CA ALA A 68 7.55 1.25 -12.80
C ALA A 68 6.20 1.28 -12.07
N PHE A 69 5.12 1.20 -12.84
CA PHE A 69 3.76 1.02 -12.35
C PHE A 69 3.06 -0.03 -13.21
N ALA A 70 2.39 -1.01 -12.58
CA ALA A 70 1.50 -1.93 -13.28
C ALA A 70 0.13 -1.96 -12.60
N ILE A 71 -0.92 -1.97 -13.40
CA ILE A 71 -2.29 -2.11 -12.93
C ILE A 71 -2.84 -3.48 -13.34
N GLY A 72 -3.42 -4.18 -12.38
CA GLY A 72 -4.22 -5.34 -12.68
C GLY A 72 -5.52 -4.89 -13.32
N LYS A 73 -5.92 -5.59 -14.39
CA LYS A 73 -7.25 -5.43 -14.96
C LYS A 73 -8.09 -6.70 -14.94
N ALA A 74 -7.55 -7.86 -14.60
CA ALA A 74 -8.25 -9.16 -14.54
C ALA A 74 -9.60 -9.13 -13.78
N ASP A 75 -10.49 -10.07 -14.10
CA ASP A 75 -11.81 -10.18 -13.44
C ASP A 75 -11.71 -10.89 -12.08
N ALA A 76 -10.63 -11.63 -11.86
CA ALA A 76 -10.27 -12.22 -10.58
C ALA A 76 -8.75 -12.26 -10.42
N TYR A 77 -8.31 -12.25 -9.17
CA TYR A 77 -6.91 -12.43 -8.79
C TYR A 77 -6.78 -13.56 -7.79
N HIS A 78 -5.68 -14.29 -7.92
CA HIS A 78 -5.30 -15.32 -6.97
C HIS A 78 -4.15 -14.81 -6.12
N GLY A 79 -4.19 -15.10 -4.84
CA GLY A 79 -3.07 -15.14 -3.92
C GLY A 79 -3.31 -16.36 -3.03
N THR A 80 -2.55 -16.65 -2.01
CA THR A 80 -1.18 -16.26 -1.73
C THR A 80 -0.24 -17.18 -2.54
N TRP A 81 1.03 -16.81 -2.73
CA TRP A 81 1.99 -17.70 -3.39
C TRP A 81 2.32 -18.94 -2.53
N GLU A 82 2.60 -20.09 -3.14
CA GLU A 82 2.82 -21.35 -2.44
C GLU A 82 3.96 -21.27 -1.41
N ASN A 83 5.01 -20.52 -1.73
CA ASN A 83 6.14 -20.34 -0.82
C ASN A 83 5.77 -19.48 0.39
N GLU A 84 4.83 -18.56 0.26
CA GLU A 84 4.36 -17.69 1.35
C GLU A 84 3.44 -18.48 2.28
N VAL A 85 2.56 -19.32 1.72
CA VAL A 85 1.80 -20.33 2.47
C VAL A 85 2.76 -21.21 3.29
N ARG A 86 3.78 -21.79 2.64
CA ARG A 86 4.74 -22.68 3.29
C ARG A 86 5.59 -21.99 4.37
N THR A 87 5.99 -20.74 4.14
CA THR A 87 6.99 -20.05 5.00
C THR A 87 6.33 -19.29 6.14
N PHE A 88 5.18 -18.70 5.89
CA PHE A 88 4.49 -17.78 6.80
C PHE A 88 3.16 -18.31 7.31
N GLY A 89 2.63 -19.42 6.75
CA GLY A 89 1.32 -19.94 7.13
C GLY A 89 0.16 -19.09 6.64
N MET A 90 0.40 -18.29 5.59
CA MET A 90 -0.65 -17.49 4.96
C MET A 90 -1.68 -18.36 4.26
N GLU A 91 -2.92 -17.89 4.25
CA GLU A 91 -4.02 -18.59 3.58
C GLU A 91 -4.06 -18.25 2.09
N TYR A 92 -4.66 -19.13 1.30
CA TYR A 92 -5.00 -18.83 -0.08
C TYR A 92 -6.08 -17.73 -0.12
N ALA A 93 -5.97 -16.82 -1.08
CA ALA A 93 -6.85 -15.68 -1.24
C ALA A 93 -7.37 -15.65 -2.69
N GLU A 94 -8.66 -15.47 -2.85
CA GLU A 94 -9.27 -15.21 -4.15
C GLU A 94 -10.01 -13.89 -4.06
N LEU A 95 -9.76 -13.01 -5.02
CA LEU A 95 -10.25 -11.64 -5.01
C LEU A 95 -10.96 -11.37 -6.32
N THR A 96 -12.13 -10.73 -6.24
CA THR A 96 -12.81 -10.23 -7.44
C THR A 96 -12.11 -8.98 -7.94
N GLY A 97 -11.80 -8.91 -9.23
CA GLY A 97 -11.22 -7.73 -9.85
C GLY A 97 -12.28 -6.77 -10.35
N HIS A 98 -12.02 -5.46 -10.25
CA HIS A 98 -12.97 -4.43 -10.66
C HIS A 98 -12.56 -3.79 -12.00
N ARG A 99 -12.90 -4.48 -13.12
CA ARG A 99 -12.53 -4.10 -14.49
C ARG A 99 -12.82 -2.65 -14.84
N GLU A 100 -14.01 -2.15 -14.53
CA GLU A 100 -14.45 -0.82 -14.96
C GLU A 100 -13.59 0.29 -14.36
N LEU A 101 -13.41 0.29 -13.03
CA LEU A 101 -12.49 1.20 -12.35
C LEU A 101 -11.04 1.05 -12.86
N ALA A 102 -10.57 -0.17 -13.13
CA ALA A 102 -9.23 -0.37 -13.69
C ALA A 102 -9.09 0.23 -15.11
N ASP A 103 -10.14 0.13 -15.95
CA ASP A 103 -10.24 0.81 -17.25
C ASP A 103 -10.31 2.34 -17.09
N ARG A 104 -10.98 2.83 -16.04
CA ARG A 104 -11.07 4.27 -15.74
C ARG A 104 -9.72 4.84 -15.33
N ILE A 105 -8.94 4.12 -14.52
CA ILE A 105 -7.61 4.53 -14.06
C ILE A 105 -6.59 4.41 -15.19
N ALA A 106 -6.44 3.24 -15.81
CA ALA A 106 -5.35 3.01 -16.76
C ALA A 106 -5.69 3.32 -18.22
N GLY A 107 -6.96 3.63 -18.49
CA GLY A 107 -7.49 3.72 -19.84
C GLY A 107 -7.97 2.36 -20.36
N ARG A 108 -9.08 2.39 -21.09
CA ARG A 108 -9.65 1.22 -21.78
C ARG A 108 -8.94 0.92 -23.10
N SER A 109 -8.64 1.95 -23.88
CA SER A 109 -8.05 1.83 -25.21
C SER A 109 -6.78 2.66 -25.38
N VAL A 110 -6.79 3.88 -24.82
CA VAL A 110 -5.64 4.78 -24.77
C VAL A 110 -5.41 5.14 -23.32
N GLN A 111 -4.15 5.17 -22.90
CA GLN A 111 -3.77 5.53 -21.54
C GLN A 111 -3.99 7.03 -21.28
N PRO A 112 -4.28 7.44 -20.04
CA PRO A 112 -4.34 8.85 -19.68
C PRO A 112 -2.94 9.48 -19.62
N ASP A 113 -2.85 10.79 -19.83
CA ASP A 113 -1.57 11.52 -19.98
C ASP A 113 -0.66 11.52 -18.73
N ALA A 114 -1.15 11.08 -17.55
CA ALA A 114 -0.44 11.24 -16.28
C ALA A 114 0.55 10.11 -15.96
N ILE A 115 0.17 8.86 -16.24
CA ILE A 115 0.93 7.67 -15.85
C ILE A 115 0.89 6.64 -16.99
N ASP A 116 2.07 6.24 -17.46
CA ASP A 116 2.23 5.09 -18.35
C ASP A 116 2.18 3.79 -17.52
N PHE A 117 0.99 3.22 -17.36
CA PHE A 117 0.80 1.93 -16.71
C PHE A 117 1.20 0.77 -17.64
N SER A 118 1.94 -0.18 -17.09
CA SER A 118 1.89 -1.55 -17.58
C SER A 118 0.56 -2.19 -17.15
N VAL A 119 0.06 -3.16 -17.93
CA VAL A 119 -1.22 -3.83 -17.65
C VAL A 119 -0.98 -5.32 -17.45
N SER A 120 -1.55 -5.88 -16.37
CA SER A 120 -1.63 -7.33 -16.20
C SER A 120 -3.08 -7.82 -16.17
N LEU A 121 -3.38 -8.83 -16.99
CA LEU A 121 -4.64 -9.58 -16.97
C LEU A 121 -4.51 -10.92 -16.23
N GLU A 122 -3.30 -11.26 -15.79
CA GLU A 122 -2.99 -12.48 -15.08
C GLU A 122 -1.92 -12.15 -14.05
N TRP A 123 -2.36 -11.90 -12.82
CA TRP A 123 -1.47 -11.54 -11.72
C TRP A 123 -1.82 -12.36 -10.49
N ARG A 124 -0.86 -13.15 -10.03
CA ARG A 124 -0.93 -13.73 -8.70
C ARG A 124 -0.38 -12.76 -7.65
N LEU A 125 -1.25 -12.29 -6.77
CA LEU A 125 -0.94 -11.32 -5.73
C LEU A 125 -0.11 -11.95 -4.61
N ASP A 126 0.95 -11.27 -4.22
CA ASP A 126 1.82 -11.65 -3.12
C ASP A 126 1.38 -11.00 -1.80
N HIS A 127 2.17 -11.23 -0.76
CA HIS A 127 1.89 -10.71 0.57
C HIS A 127 1.77 -9.18 0.67
N ALA A 128 2.33 -8.42 -0.29
CA ALA A 128 2.17 -6.95 -0.29
C ALA A 128 0.70 -6.53 -0.46
N PHE A 129 -0.10 -7.36 -1.12
CA PHE A 129 -1.51 -7.10 -1.40
C PHE A 129 -2.42 -7.94 -0.50
N VAL A 130 -2.06 -9.21 -0.26
CA VAL A 130 -2.93 -10.14 0.47
C VAL A 130 -3.00 -9.82 1.97
N ILE A 131 -1.87 -9.52 2.61
CA ILE A 131 -1.84 -9.20 4.05
C ILE A 131 -2.73 -8.03 4.45
N PRO A 132 -2.60 -6.84 3.81
CA PRO A 132 -3.42 -5.70 4.21
C PRO A 132 -4.90 -6.00 4.02
N LEU A 133 -5.28 -6.72 2.94
CA LEU A 133 -6.65 -7.15 2.71
C LEU A 133 -7.15 -8.15 3.76
N GLN A 134 -6.40 -9.20 4.07
CA GLN A 134 -6.83 -10.20 5.06
C GLN A 134 -6.99 -9.61 6.47
N TYR A 135 -6.17 -8.63 6.85
CA TYR A 135 -6.36 -7.97 8.14
C TYR A 135 -7.52 -6.96 8.14
N VAL A 136 -7.69 -6.18 7.07
CA VAL A 136 -8.68 -5.11 7.02
C VAL A 136 -10.07 -5.61 6.61
N ARG A 137 -10.17 -6.61 5.73
CA ARG A 137 -11.41 -7.22 5.26
C ARG A 137 -11.21 -8.73 5.02
N PRO A 138 -11.17 -9.55 6.09
CA PRO A 138 -10.88 -11.00 5.98
C PRO A 138 -11.88 -11.78 5.13
N GLU A 139 -13.08 -11.24 4.89
CA GLU A 139 -14.08 -11.83 4.00
C GLU A 139 -13.66 -11.79 2.52
N LEU A 140 -12.72 -10.91 2.15
CA LEU A 140 -12.22 -10.72 0.78
C LEU A 140 -13.34 -10.50 -0.25
N ASP A 141 -14.44 -9.89 0.19
CA ASP A 141 -15.69 -9.72 -0.56
C ASP A 141 -15.82 -8.35 -1.25
N ILE A 142 -14.87 -7.44 -1.02
CA ILE A 142 -14.80 -6.15 -1.72
C ILE A 142 -13.93 -6.32 -2.98
N PRO A 143 -14.47 -6.03 -4.18
CA PRO A 143 -13.68 -6.02 -5.42
C PRO A 143 -12.45 -5.12 -5.34
N VAL A 144 -11.37 -5.51 -6.03
CA VAL A 144 -10.09 -4.81 -5.99
C VAL A 144 -9.59 -4.36 -7.37
N VAL A 145 -8.81 -3.29 -7.37
CA VAL A 145 -7.93 -2.88 -8.47
C VAL A 145 -6.49 -2.85 -7.93
N PRO A 146 -5.69 -3.90 -8.13
CA PRO A 146 -4.32 -3.93 -7.62
C PRO A 146 -3.40 -3.10 -8.50
N ILE A 147 -2.54 -2.31 -7.87
CA ILE A 147 -1.50 -1.50 -8.53
C ILE A 147 -0.15 -1.85 -7.91
N HIS A 148 0.74 -2.37 -8.75
CA HIS A 148 2.15 -2.49 -8.44
C HIS A 148 2.78 -1.11 -8.61
N ALA A 149 3.36 -0.58 -7.55
CA ALA A 149 4.30 0.52 -7.64
C ALA A 149 5.69 -0.01 -7.31
N ASN A 150 6.60 0.01 -8.28
CA ASN A 150 7.95 -0.49 -8.06
C ASN A 150 8.68 0.43 -7.07
N ALA A 151 8.86 -0.05 -5.85
CA ALA A 151 9.58 0.65 -4.80
C ALA A 151 10.72 -0.21 -4.22
N SER A 152 11.16 -1.23 -4.96
CA SER A 152 12.19 -2.18 -4.53
C SER A 152 13.29 -2.37 -5.57
N MET A 153 12.94 -2.38 -6.87
CA MET A 153 13.87 -2.66 -7.95
C MET A 153 14.40 -1.36 -8.58
N PRO A 154 15.71 -1.07 -8.51
CA PRO A 154 16.27 0.11 -9.18
C PRO A 154 16.16 0.02 -10.72
N PRO A 155 15.88 1.14 -11.41
CA PRO A 155 15.55 2.44 -10.84
C PRO A 155 14.10 2.50 -10.32
N VAL A 156 13.96 2.90 -9.05
CA VAL A 156 12.65 3.18 -8.43
C VAL A 156 12.14 4.53 -8.99
N PRO A 157 10.83 4.68 -9.31
CA PRO A 157 10.25 5.96 -9.70
C PRO A 157 10.51 7.03 -8.62
N SER A 158 10.74 8.28 -9.03
CA SER A 158 10.94 9.36 -8.08
C SER A 158 9.67 9.60 -7.23
N VAL A 159 9.81 10.17 -6.03
CA VAL A 159 8.67 10.53 -5.18
C VAL A 159 7.62 11.36 -5.94
N ARG A 160 8.03 12.24 -6.86
CA ARG A 160 7.11 13.02 -7.70
C ARG A 160 6.22 12.15 -8.59
N ARG A 161 6.71 10.98 -9.02
CA ARG A 161 5.89 10.01 -9.77
C ARG A 161 4.88 9.29 -8.88
N PHE A 162 5.21 9.04 -7.61
CA PHE A 162 4.25 8.53 -6.63
C PHE A 162 3.19 9.58 -6.26
N VAL A 163 3.57 10.85 -6.17
CA VAL A 163 2.62 11.96 -6.02
C VAL A 163 1.68 12.03 -7.23
N ALA A 164 2.24 12.00 -8.44
CA ALA A 164 1.45 11.99 -9.67
C ALA A 164 0.49 10.78 -9.74
N LEU A 165 0.92 9.60 -9.24
CA LEU A 165 0.04 8.44 -9.12
C LEU A 165 -1.14 8.73 -8.18
N GLY A 166 -0.89 9.25 -6.98
CA GLY A 166 -1.95 9.60 -6.02
C GLY A 166 -2.95 10.63 -6.56
N GLU A 167 -2.44 11.75 -7.11
CA GLU A 167 -3.26 12.79 -7.74
C GLU A 167 -4.07 12.25 -8.93
N HIS A 168 -3.47 11.36 -9.72
CA HIS A 168 -4.13 10.73 -10.84
C HIS A 168 -5.26 9.80 -10.39
N LEU A 169 -5.04 8.98 -9.35
CA LEU A 169 -6.09 8.12 -8.78
C LEU A 169 -7.26 8.94 -8.26
N ARG A 170 -6.97 10.01 -7.51
CA ARG A 170 -8.02 10.91 -7.00
C ARG A 170 -8.87 11.47 -8.14
N ARG A 171 -8.23 12.05 -9.15
CA ARG A 171 -8.93 12.60 -10.32
C ARG A 171 -9.71 11.54 -11.09
N ALA A 172 -9.13 10.34 -11.28
CA ALA A 172 -9.79 9.26 -12.01
C ALA A 172 -11.08 8.82 -11.33
N ILE A 173 -11.07 8.74 -9.99
CA ILE A 173 -12.22 8.41 -9.14
C ILE A 173 -13.26 9.55 -9.16
N ASP A 174 -12.86 10.79 -8.87
CA ASP A 174 -13.78 11.95 -8.79
C ASP A 174 -14.53 12.19 -10.11
N GLU A 175 -13.90 11.89 -11.25
CA GLU A 175 -14.48 12.04 -12.59
C GLU A 175 -15.22 10.77 -13.08
N TRP A 176 -15.26 9.69 -12.31
CA TRP A 176 -15.99 8.48 -12.69
C TRP A 176 -17.50 8.67 -12.48
N ASP A 177 -18.27 8.54 -13.56
CA ASP A 177 -19.74 8.60 -13.54
C ASP A 177 -20.35 7.31 -12.96
N SER A 178 -20.22 7.18 -11.65
CA SER A 178 -20.74 6.11 -10.80
C SER A 178 -21.19 6.72 -9.47
N ASP A 179 -21.90 5.96 -8.63
CA ASP A 179 -22.18 6.25 -7.22
C ASP A 179 -21.28 5.46 -6.26
N ALA A 180 -20.29 4.74 -6.79
CA ALA A 180 -19.38 3.90 -6.03
C ALA A 180 -18.57 4.66 -4.98
N ARG A 181 -18.44 4.04 -3.81
CA ARG A 181 -17.62 4.47 -2.68
C ARG A 181 -16.28 3.74 -2.77
N VAL A 182 -15.24 4.47 -3.16
CA VAL A 182 -13.91 3.92 -3.44
C VAL A 182 -13.01 4.11 -2.23
N GLY A 183 -12.28 3.05 -1.85
CA GLY A 183 -11.18 3.14 -0.89
C GLY A 183 -9.82 2.97 -1.56
N ILE A 184 -8.79 3.62 -1.03
CA ILE A 184 -7.40 3.35 -1.38
C ILE A 184 -6.74 2.64 -0.19
N LEU A 185 -6.22 1.44 -0.40
CA LEU A 185 -5.43 0.71 0.58
C LEU A 185 -4.01 0.60 0.07
N THR A 186 -3.08 1.26 0.74
CA THR A 186 -1.65 1.16 0.42
C THR A 186 -0.93 0.33 1.47
N SER A 187 0.11 -0.37 1.04
CA SER A 187 0.96 -1.12 1.93
C SER A 187 2.43 -0.80 1.73
N GLY A 188 3.21 -0.97 2.80
CA GLY A 188 4.63 -0.67 2.77
C GLY A 188 5.22 -0.73 4.17
N HIS A 189 6.33 -0.02 4.34
CA HIS A 189 7.06 0.05 5.59
C HIS A 189 7.41 1.51 5.91
N MET A 190 7.82 1.74 7.16
CA MET A 190 8.57 2.94 7.54
C MET A 190 10.06 2.77 7.11
N ALA A 191 11.03 3.27 7.85
CA ALA A 191 12.41 2.86 7.68
C ALA A 191 12.54 1.34 7.89
N ASN A 192 13.15 0.64 6.93
CA ASN A 192 13.19 -0.82 6.98
C ASN A 192 14.39 -1.41 6.22
N ASP A 193 15.01 -2.41 6.84
CA ASP A 193 16.04 -3.24 6.20
C ASP A 193 15.58 -4.69 6.11
N VAL A 194 15.78 -5.27 4.93
CA VAL A 194 15.55 -6.70 4.68
C VAL A 194 16.80 -7.33 4.09
N GLY A 195 17.15 -8.52 4.60
CA GLY A 195 18.23 -9.36 4.08
C GLY A 195 19.64 -9.03 4.59
N GLY A 196 19.79 -7.96 5.38
CA GLY A 196 21.07 -7.51 5.95
C GLY A 196 21.20 -7.69 7.46
N PRO A 197 22.34 -7.31 8.07
CA PRO A 197 22.60 -7.47 9.50
C PRO A 197 21.70 -6.62 10.41
N ARG A 198 21.03 -5.59 9.86
CA ARG A 198 20.07 -4.72 10.56
C ARG A 198 18.63 -5.28 10.53
N THR A 199 18.36 -6.36 9.80
CA THR A 199 17.02 -6.97 9.74
C THR A 199 16.59 -7.42 11.14
N PHE A 200 15.36 -7.06 11.55
CA PHE A 200 14.80 -7.35 12.88
C PHE A 200 15.51 -6.68 14.06
N ALA A 201 16.28 -5.62 13.81
CA ALA A 201 16.91 -4.81 14.87
C ALA A 201 16.07 -3.57 15.26
N GLY A 202 14.76 -3.59 14.97
CA GLY A 202 13.89 -2.41 15.06
C GLY A 202 14.03 -1.49 13.85
N SER A 203 13.68 -0.21 14.02
CA SER A 203 13.85 0.78 12.95
C SER A 203 15.34 1.05 12.67
N PRO A 204 15.80 0.90 11.42
CA PRO A 204 17.15 1.31 11.03
C PRO A 204 17.36 2.83 11.02
N ASP A 205 16.28 3.62 11.02
CA ASP A 205 16.34 5.08 11.05
C ASP A 205 15.09 5.70 11.73
N PRO A 206 15.08 5.76 13.07
CA PRO A 206 13.97 6.38 13.82
C PRO A 206 13.76 7.87 13.48
N ALA A 207 14.77 8.57 12.97
CA ALA A 207 14.63 9.97 12.57
C ALA A 207 13.84 10.09 11.25
N PHE A 208 14.06 9.17 10.31
CA PHE A 208 13.19 9.04 9.14
C PHE A 208 11.76 8.73 9.56
N ASP A 209 11.57 7.77 10.48
CA ASP A 209 10.22 7.39 10.95
C ASP A 209 9.45 8.57 11.56
N ALA A 210 10.12 9.39 12.36
CA ALA A 210 9.54 10.59 12.96
C ALA A 210 9.14 11.63 11.90
N LEU A 211 9.98 11.85 10.89
CA LEU A 211 9.68 12.75 9.76
C LEU A 211 8.49 12.24 8.95
N ALA A 212 8.53 10.96 8.58
CA ALA A 212 7.50 10.25 7.85
C ALA A 212 6.13 10.35 8.54
N ALA A 213 6.08 10.05 9.85
CA ALA A 213 4.86 10.22 10.65
C ALA A 213 4.42 11.69 10.76
N GLY A 214 5.38 12.62 10.82
CA GLY A 214 5.13 14.07 10.78
C GLY A 214 4.41 14.50 9.51
N TRP A 215 4.89 14.07 8.34
CA TRP A 215 4.28 14.43 7.06
C TRP A 215 2.83 13.96 6.95
N MET A 216 2.54 12.75 7.41
CA MET A 216 1.16 12.22 7.41
C MET A 216 0.26 12.97 8.39
N ARG A 217 0.78 13.32 9.57
CA ARG A 217 0.04 14.03 10.62
C ARG A 217 -0.30 15.46 10.22
N ASP A 218 0.63 16.14 9.58
CA ASP A 218 0.51 17.57 9.28
C ASP A 218 0.00 17.83 7.86
N GLY A 219 -0.08 16.80 7.01
CA GLY A 219 -0.36 16.96 5.59
C GLY A 219 0.81 17.56 4.80
N ASP A 220 2.04 17.41 5.27
CA ASP A 220 3.23 18.04 4.68
C ASP A 220 3.76 17.25 3.47
N LEU A 221 2.98 17.29 2.37
CA LEU A 221 3.35 16.64 1.11
C LEU A 221 4.65 17.21 0.53
N ASP A 222 4.87 18.53 0.66
CA ASP A 222 6.09 19.20 0.20
C ASP A 222 7.33 18.75 0.99
N GLY A 223 7.19 18.52 2.30
CA GLY A 223 8.22 17.93 3.15
C GLY A 223 8.58 16.51 2.73
N ALA A 224 7.57 15.68 2.48
CA ALA A 224 7.78 14.33 1.95
C ALA A 224 8.49 14.37 0.60
N ILE A 225 8.05 15.22 -0.34
CA ILE A 225 8.70 15.39 -1.65
C ILE A 225 10.15 15.83 -1.48
N ARG A 226 10.42 16.81 -0.62
CA ARG A 226 11.76 17.37 -0.43
C ARG A 226 12.76 16.31 0.02
N VAL A 227 12.41 15.55 1.07
CA VAL A 227 13.32 14.55 1.65
C VAL A 227 13.39 13.29 0.80
N CYS A 228 12.26 12.78 0.30
CA CYS A 228 12.23 11.55 -0.50
C CYS A 228 12.72 11.75 -1.95
N SER A 229 12.97 12.99 -2.39
CA SER A 229 13.67 13.25 -3.67
C SER A 229 15.16 12.97 -3.59
N GLU A 230 15.73 12.93 -2.39
CA GLU A 230 17.11 12.55 -2.13
C GLU A 230 17.20 11.02 -2.06
N VAL A 231 17.52 10.37 -3.18
CA VAL A 231 17.55 8.89 -3.27
C VAL A 231 18.50 8.26 -2.24
N ASP A 232 19.64 8.91 -1.98
CA ASP A 232 20.60 8.46 -0.97
C ASP A 232 19.97 8.47 0.42
N ARG A 233 19.15 9.48 0.76
CA ARG A 233 18.46 9.57 2.05
C ARG A 233 17.50 8.41 2.28
N LEU A 234 16.75 7.99 1.25
CA LEU A 234 15.87 6.81 1.33
C LEU A 234 16.67 5.52 1.50
N THR A 235 17.79 5.39 0.80
CA THR A 235 18.64 4.20 0.87
C THR A 235 19.35 4.10 2.22
N GLU A 236 19.84 5.21 2.76
CA GLU A 236 20.46 5.30 4.09
C GLU A 236 19.49 4.94 5.21
N ALA A 237 18.21 5.33 5.06
CA ALA A 237 17.14 4.98 6.01
C ALA A 237 16.92 3.47 6.11
N GLY A 238 17.24 2.69 5.06
CA GLY A 238 17.10 1.24 5.05
C GLY A 238 16.89 0.69 3.64
N SER A 239 17.31 -0.55 3.41
CA SER A 239 17.34 -1.19 2.09
C SER A 239 15.97 -1.30 1.40
N MET A 240 14.88 -1.24 2.16
CA MET A 240 13.50 -1.34 1.66
C MET A 240 12.64 -0.11 2.00
N THR A 241 13.25 0.96 2.51
CA THR A 241 12.52 2.17 2.94
C THR A 241 11.82 2.88 1.78
N SER A 242 12.28 2.71 0.54
CA SER A 242 11.60 3.25 -0.65
C SER A 242 10.15 2.79 -0.79
N GLN A 243 9.74 1.66 -0.18
CA GLN A 243 8.34 1.26 -0.15
C GLN A 243 7.43 2.24 0.61
N PHE A 244 7.98 3.10 1.47
CA PHE A 244 7.26 4.20 2.08
C PHE A 244 6.64 5.16 1.04
N LEU A 245 7.18 5.21 -0.18
CA LEU A 245 6.63 6.03 -1.25
C LEU A 245 5.17 5.67 -1.62
N ASN A 246 4.72 4.45 -1.33
CA ASN A 246 3.30 4.08 -1.45
C ASN A 246 2.42 4.92 -0.52
N ALA A 247 2.90 5.23 0.70
CA ALA A 247 2.19 6.11 1.63
C ALA A 247 2.16 7.56 1.15
N VAL A 248 3.20 8.02 0.45
CA VAL A 248 3.21 9.34 -0.19
C VAL A 248 2.16 9.43 -1.31
N ALA A 249 1.95 8.34 -2.06
CA ALA A 249 0.85 8.27 -3.04
C ALA A 249 -0.52 8.38 -2.37
N ALA A 250 -0.72 7.75 -1.20
CA ALA A 250 -1.96 7.91 -0.41
C ALA A 250 -2.16 9.35 0.05
N LEU A 251 -1.12 9.99 0.63
CA LEU A 251 -1.16 11.39 1.04
C LEU A 251 -1.53 12.32 -0.12
N ALA A 252 -0.95 12.09 -1.30
CA ALA A 252 -1.24 12.86 -2.51
C ALA A 252 -2.68 12.64 -3.00
N ALA A 253 -3.20 11.41 -2.97
CA ALA A 253 -4.59 11.12 -3.32
C ALA A 253 -5.60 11.84 -2.40
N MET A 254 -5.20 12.05 -1.14
CA MET A 254 -5.96 12.83 -0.16
C MET A 254 -5.72 14.34 -0.25
N GLY A 255 -5.02 14.81 -1.29
CA GLY A 255 -4.78 16.23 -1.54
C GLY A 255 -3.80 16.87 -0.56
N GLY A 256 -2.92 16.09 0.07
CA GLY A 256 -1.98 16.60 1.06
C GLY A 256 -2.65 17.06 2.36
N ARG A 257 -3.85 16.57 2.68
CA ARG A 257 -4.47 16.86 3.98
C ARG A 257 -3.87 16.00 5.10
N ALA A 258 -3.91 16.52 6.32
CA ALA A 258 -3.59 15.77 7.53
C ALA A 258 -4.42 14.47 7.62
N ALA A 259 -3.76 13.38 8.03
CA ALA A 259 -4.42 12.11 8.34
C ALA A 259 -5.22 12.21 9.63
N ASP A 260 -6.37 11.54 9.67
CA ASP A 260 -7.24 11.49 10.84
C ASP A 260 -6.65 10.58 11.93
N VAL A 261 -5.85 9.59 11.52
CA VAL A 261 -5.07 8.73 12.40
C VAL A 261 -3.65 8.63 11.89
N VAL A 262 -2.69 8.80 12.80
CA VAL A 262 -1.26 8.51 12.58
C VAL A 262 -0.75 7.73 13.76
N ASP A 263 -0.43 6.46 13.55
CA ASP A 263 0.24 5.62 14.53
C ASP A 263 1.38 4.82 13.87
N VAL A 264 2.48 4.67 14.60
CA VAL A 264 3.70 4.03 14.12
C VAL A 264 4.28 3.10 15.19
N PRO A 265 3.54 2.05 15.61
CA PRO A 265 3.98 1.16 16.67
C PRO A 265 5.27 0.43 16.27
N GLU A 266 6.20 0.37 17.21
CA GLU A 266 7.39 -0.48 17.13
C GLU A 266 7.04 -1.91 17.54
N SER A 267 7.72 -2.88 16.94
CA SER A 267 7.63 -4.30 17.29
C SER A 267 8.99 -4.96 17.18
N ARG A 268 9.07 -6.25 17.54
CA ARG A 268 10.26 -7.08 17.31
C ARG A 268 10.74 -7.16 15.85
N PHE A 269 9.92 -6.75 14.88
CA PHE A 269 10.28 -6.77 13.46
C PHE A 269 10.81 -5.42 13.00
N SER A 270 9.94 -4.40 12.99
CA SER A 270 10.23 -3.02 12.61
C SER A 270 9.06 -2.12 13.01
N THR A 271 9.22 -0.81 12.80
CA THR A 271 8.13 0.17 12.91
C THR A 271 7.10 -0.04 11.80
N SER A 272 5.82 -0.10 12.17
CA SER A 272 4.71 -0.34 11.22
C SER A 272 3.92 0.94 10.94
N PRO A 273 3.69 1.34 9.67
CA PRO A 273 2.86 2.50 9.36
C PRO A 273 1.38 2.19 9.50
N PHE A 274 0.65 3.00 10.26
CA PHE A 274 -0.81 3.04 10.26
C PHE A 274 -1.30 4.47 10.10
N PHE A 275 -1.69 4.80 8.87
CA PHE A 275 -2.24 6.12 8.52
C PHE A 275 -3.63 5.94 7.95
N LEU A 276 -4.58 6.78 8.36
CA LEU A 276 -5.97 6.71 7.91
C LEU A 276 -6.50 8.10 7.60
N TRP A 277 -7.16 8.21 6.45
CA TRP A 277 -7.94 9.35 6.01
C TRP A 277 -9.35 8.89 5.69
N SER A 278 -10.35 9.50 6.31
CA SER A 278 -11.77 9.33 6.06
C SER A 278 -12.37 10.63 5.51
N THR A 279 -13.13 10.58 4.42
CA THR A 279 -13.91 11.75 3.96
C THR A 279 -15.34 11.63 4.48
N HIS A 280 -15.94 12.79 4.79
CA HIS A 280 -17.30 12.91 5.29
C HIS A 280 -18.27 13.25 4.17
#